data_AF-A0A3B0VTV7-F1
#
_entry.id   AF-A0A3B0VTV7-F1
#
_cell.length_a   1.000
_cell.length_b   1.000
_cell.length_c   1.000
_cell.angle_alpha   90.00
_cell.angle_beta   90.00
_cell.angle_gamma   90.00
#
_symmetry.space_group_name_H-M   'P 1'
#
loop_
_entity.id
_entity.type
_entity.pdbx_description
1 polymer ?
#
loop_
_entity_poly.entity_id
_entity_poly.type
_entity_poly.pdbx_seq_one_letter_code
_entity_poly.pdbx_strand_id
1 'polypeptide(L)' 'TVYEAVRWIGQLGGFLGRKNDGEPGITVIWRGWQRLQDIATTWYLVKERTYG' A
#
# COMPACT_ATOMS: atom_id res chain seq x y z
N THR A 1 -13.26 4.64 1.74
CA THR A 1 -13.98 3.88 0.68
C THR A 1 -12.98 2.95 0.00
N VAL A 2 -13.42 1.99 -0.83
CA VAL A 2 -12.51 1.14 -1.62
C VAL A 2 -11.62 1.99 -2.54
N TYR A 3 -12.17 3.06 -3.10
CA TYR A 3 -11.45 4.01 -3.91
C TYR A 3 -10.26 4.66 -3.17
N GLU A 4 -10.48 5.12 -1.93
CA GLU A 4 -9.41 5.69 -1.11
C GLU A 4 -8.32 4.65 -0.79
N ALA A 5 -8.72 3.40 -0.51
CA ALA A 5 -7.77 2.32 -0.28
C ALA A 5 -6.90 2.05 -1.53
N VAL A 6 -7.49 2.05 -2.73
CA VAL A 6 -6.75 1.90 -3.99
C VAL A 6 -5.77 3.06 -4.20
N ARG A 7 -6.15 4.29 -3.85
CA ARG A 7 -5.23 5.44 -3.91
C ARG A 7 -4.09 5.32 -2.91
N TRP A 8 -4.34 4.89 -1.68
CA TRP A 8 -3.26 4.66 -0.70
C TRP A 8 -2.30 3.56 -1.15
N ILE A 9 -2.82 2.46 -1.71
CA ILE A 9 -1.98 1.41 -2.30
C ILE A 9 -1.15 1.98 -3.44
N GLY A 10 -1.76 2.76 -4.35
CA GLY A 10 -1.02 3.46 -5.39
C GLY A 10 0.09 4.35 -4.83
N GLN A 11 -0.17 5.09 -3.74
CA GLN A 11 0.82 5.95 -3.09
C GLN A 11 2.01 5.18 -2.52
N LEU A 12 1.75 4.01 -1.90
CA LEU A 12 2.81 3.10 -1.49
C LEU A 12 3.69 2.66 -2.67
N GLY A 13 3.12 2.55 -3.87
CA GLY A 13 3.83 2.22 -5.10
C GLY A 13 4.45 3.40 -5.85
N GLY A 14 4.36 4.62 -5.33
CA GLY A 14 4.96 5.83 -5.91
C GLY A 14 3.98 6.78 -6.61
N PHE A 15 2.68 6.57 -6.50
CA PHE A 15 1.69 7.54 -6.96
C PHE A 15 1.70 8.78 -6.05
N LEU A 16 1.80 9.99 -6.61
CA LEU A 16 1.86 11.20 -5.80
C LEU A 16 0.49 11.66 -5.29
N GLY A 17 -0.60 11.38 -6.02
CA GLY A 17 -1.94 11.77 -5.62
C GLY A 17 -2.20 13.28 -5.64
N ARG A 18 -1.58 14.04 -6.55
CA ARG A 18 -1.88 15.47 -6.71
C ARG A 18 -3.27 15.64 -7.30
N LYS A 19 -3.87 16.81 -7.08
CA LYS A 19 -5.25 17.15 -7.48
C LYS A 19 -5.58 16.85 -8.96
N ASN A 20 -4.58 16.93 -9.86
CA ASN A 20 -4.72 16.71 -11.30
C ASN A 20 -4.01 15.45 -11.83
N ASP A 21 -3.49 14.57 -10.96
CA ASP A 21 -2.77 13.36 -11.41
C ASP A 21 -3.71 12.26 -11.96
N GLY A 22 -5.03 12.41 -11.80
CA GLY A 22 -6.00 11.39 -12.18
C GLY A 22 -5.91 10.15 -11.29
N GLU A 23 -6.13 8.97 -11.86
CA GLU A 23 -6.13 7.71 -11.11
C GLU A 23 -4.76 7.01 -11.12
N PRO A 24 -4.41 6.30 -10.03
CA PRO A 24 -3.20 5.47 -10.01
C PRO A 24 -3.28 4.38 -11.08
N GLY A 25 -2.24 4.29 -11.92
CA GLY A 25 -2.12 3.24 -12.92
C GLY A 25 -1.82 1.85 -12.31
N ILE A 26 -2.05 0.79 -13.10
CA ILE A 26 -1.87 -0.60 -12.64
C ILE A 26 -0.47 -0.90 -12.11
N THR A 27 0.57 -0.29 -12.69
CA THR A 27 1.96 -0.50 -12.27
C THR A 27 2.24 0.03 -10.86
N VAL A 28 1.74 1.24 -10.53
CA VAL A 28 1.92 1.80 -9.18
C VAL A 28 1.04 1.08 -8.17
N ILE A 29 -0.15 0.62 -8.55
CA ILE A 29 -0.99 -0.22 -7.69
C ILE A 29 -0.27 -1.53 -7.37
N TRP A 30 0.28 -2.21 -8.38
CA TRP A 30 0.96 -3.50 -8.16
C TRP A 30 2.19 -3.36 -7.27
N ARG A 31 3.04 -2.35 -7.51
CA ARG A 31 4.19 -2.05 -6.65
C ARG A 31 3.79 -1.76 -5.21
N GLY A 32 2.72 -0.99 -5.04
CA GLY A 32 2.18 -0.67 -3.72
C GLY A 32 1.62 -1.88 -3.00
N TRP A 33 0.96 -2.78 -3.74
CA TRP A 33 0.43 -4.03 -3.20
C TRP A 33 1.53 -4.95 -2.68
N GLN A 34 2.61 -5.13 -3.45
CA GLN A 34 3.76 -5.93 -3.02
C GLN A 34 4.36 -5.37 -1.72
N ARG A 35 4.57 -4.05 -1.64
CA ARG A 35 5.05 -3.37 -0.42
C ARG A 35 4.10 -3.54 0.76
N LEU A 36 2.79 -3.47 0.53
CA LEU A 36 1.79 -3.67 1.57
C LEU A 36 1.85 -5.09 2.15
N GLN A 37 2.02 -6.11 1.29
CA GLN A 37 2.20 -7.49 1.73
C GLN A 37 3.45 -7.64 2.61
N ASP A 38 4.59 -7.09 2.18
CA ASP A 38 5.84 -7.15 2.95
C ASP A 38 5.70 -6.50 4.34
N ILE A 39 5.04 -5.33 4.40
CA ILE A 39 4.77 -4.63 5.66
C ILE A 39 3.83 -5.45 6.55
N ALA A 40 2.76 -6.02 5.98
CA ALA A 40 1.82 -6.83 6.73
C ALA A 40 2.50 -8.07 7.32
N THR A 41 3.29 -8.81 6.52
CA THR A 41 4.07 -9.95 6.99
C THR A 41 5.01 -9.55 8.13
N THR A 42 5.74 -8.44 7.97
CA THR A 42 6.65 -7.93 9.02
C THR A 42 5.89 -7.60 10.29
N TRP A 43 4.73 -6.95 10.19
CA TRP A 43 3.88 -6.62 11.33
C TRP A 43 3.41 -7.87 12.08
N TYR A 44 2.96 -8.92 11.37
CA TYR A 44 2.56 -10.17 12.00
C TYR A 44 3.72 -10.83 12.75
N LEU A 45 4.90 -10.89 12.14
CA LEU A 45 6.10 -11.43 12.79
C LEU A 45 6.48 -10.67 14.06
N VAL A 46 6.47 -9.34 14.01
CA VAL A 46 6.79 -8.51 15.19
C VAL A 46 5.74 -8.65 16.28
N LYS A 47 4.45 -8.69 15.90
CA LYS A 47 3.34 -8.87 16.83
C LYS A 47 3.44 -10.21 17.57
N GLU A 48 3.67 -11.30 16.86
CA GLU A 48 3.83 -12.63 17.47
C GLU A 48 4.97 -12.67 18.49
N ARG A 49 6.08 -11.96 18.23
CA ARG A 49 7.23 -11.88 19.13
C ARG A 49 6.99 -11.03 20.39
N THR A 50 5.99 -10.16 20.37
CA THR A 50 5.72 -9.21 21.46
C THR A 50 4.70 -9.74 22.46
N TYR A 51 3.84 -10.66 22.03
CA TYR A 51 2.77 -11.25 22.85
C TYR A 51 2.94 -12.75 23.09
N GLY A 52 4.07 -13.33 22.68
CA GLY A 52 4.45 -14.73 22.89
C GLY A 52 5.38 -14.92 24.08
#